data_AF-A0A2V5K2B6-F1
#
_entry.id   AF-A0A2V5K2B6-F1
#
_cell.length_a   1.000
_cell.length_b   1.000
_cell.length_c   1.000
_cell.angle_alpha   90.00
_cell.angle_beta   90.00
_cell.angle_gamma   90.00
#
_symmetry.space_group_name_H-M   'P 1'
#
loop_
_entity.id
_entity.type
_entity.pdbx_description
1 polymer ?
#
loop_
_entity_poly.entity_id
_entity_poly.type
_entity_poly.pdbx_seq_one_letter_code
_entity_poly.pdbx_strand_id
1 'polypeptide(L)'
;KIHGHRPTADIASLANETLDFIRDHDVAIELSTAGWRKPVNEAYPGDQIVKLAIEKGIPFTTASDAHSHAQLGDKFPALAQRMVSFGIQQVCGFEKHKRTQFPL
;
A
#
# COMPACT_ATOMS: atom_id res chain seq x y z
N LYS A 1 4.26 -13.38 5.10
CA LYS A 1 4.90 -12.05 5.27
C LYS A 1 5.19 -11.67 6.71
N ILE A 2 4.23 -11.63 7.65
CA ILE A 2 4.47 -11.16 9.05
C ILE A 2 5.71 -11.78 9.71
N HIS A 3 5.90 -13.10 9.57
CA HIS A 3 7.06 -13.85 10.09
C HIS A 3 8.19 -14.06 9.07
N GLY A 4 8.28 -13.22 8.03
CA GLY A 4 9.32 -13.35 7.00
C GLY A 4 9.03 -14.37 5.89
N HIS A 5 8.09 -15.31 6.07
CA HIS A 5 7.75 -16.27 5.00
C HIS A 5 7.27 -15.59 3.71
N ARG A 6 7.80 -16.05 2.58
CA ARG A 6 7.47 -15.62 1.22
C ARG A 6 6.96 -16.82 0.41
N PRO A 7 5.96 -16.63 -0.47
CA PRO A 7 5.59 -17.67 -1.40
C PRO A 7 6.75 -17.95 -2.37
N THR A 8 6.85 -19.19 -2.82
CA THR A 8 7.77 -19.59 -3.90
C THR A 8 7.16 -19.35 -5.28
N ALA A 9 5.84 -19.27 -5.37
CA ALA A 9 5.12 -18.93 -6.59
C ALA A 9 5.33 -17.45 -6.95
N ASP A 10 5.23 -17.17 -8.24
CA ASP A 10 5.27 -15.82 -8.78
C ASP A 10 4.13 -14.95 -8.20
N ILE A 11 4.49 -13.77 -7.71
CA ILE A 11 3.54 -12.86 -7.05
C ILE A 11 2.51 -12.33 -8.04
N ALA A 12 2.89 -12.06 -9.30
CA ALA A 12 1.94 -11.55 -10.29
C ALA A 12 0.83 -12.58 -10.54
N SER A 13 1.21 -13.85 -10.68
CA SER A 13 0.28 -14.98 -10.84
C SER A 13 -0.71 -15.11 -9.67
N LEU A 14 -0.27 -14.80 -8.43
CA LEU A 14 -1.13 -14.86 -7.25
C LEU A 14 -2.02 -13.62 -7.07
N ALA A 15 -1.56 -12.45 -7.49
CA ALA A 15 -2.19 -11.16 -7.17
C ALA A 15 -3.03 -10.58 -8.32
N ASN A 16 -2.77 -10.96 -9.58
CA ASN A 16 -3.34 -10.29 -10.75
C ASN A 16 -4.86 -10.27 -10.76
N GLU A 17 -5.52 -11.41 -10.55
CA GLU A 17 -6.99 -11.50 -10.54
C GLU A 17 -7.59 -10.57 -9.47
N THR A 18 -7.00 -10.55 -8.27
CA THR A 18 -7.42 -9.66 -7.18
C THR A 18 -7.22 -8.19 -7.56
N LEU A 19 -6.08 -7.85 -8.18
CA LEU A 19 -5.81 -6.47 -8.59
C LEU A 19 -6.72 -6.01 -9.73
N ASP A 20 -7.05 -6.89 -10.67
CA ASP A 20 -8.05 -6.60 -11.71
C ASP A 20 -9.43 -6.35 -11.09
N PHE A 21 -9.85 -7.18 -10.14
CA PHE A 21 -11.09 -6.97 -9.41
C PHE A 21 -11.12 -5.63 -8.67
N ILE A 22 -10.03 -5.26 -7.97
CA ILE A 22 -9.90 -3.98 -7.25
C ILE A 22 -10.03 -2.80 -8.21
N ARG A 23 -9.35 -2.86 -9.37
CA ARG A 23 -9.46 -1.84 -10.41
C ARG A 23 -10.89 -1.72 -10.92
N ASP A 24 -11.53 -2.84 -11.25
CA ASP A 24 -12.86 -2.87 -11.86
C ASP A 24 -13.95 -2.33 -10.92
N HIS A 25 -13.71 -2.38 -9.60
CA HIS A 25 -14.61 -1.85 -8.57
C HIS A 25 -14.19 -0.47 -8.05
N ASP A 26 -13.19 0.17 -8.68
CA ASP A 26 -12.70 1.50 -8.31
C ASP A 26 -12.28 1.60 -6.82
N VAL A 27 -11.62 0.55 -6.30
CA VAL A 27 -11.18 0.47 -4.90
C VAL A 27 -9.72 0.92 -4.78
N ALA A 28 -9.38 1.66 -3.72
CA ALA A 28 -8.01 2.05 -3.42
C ALA A 28 -7.26 0.98 -2.62
N ILE A 29 -5.95 0.85 -2.85
CA ILE A 29 -5.07 0.00 -2.05
C ILE A 29 -4.40 0.82 -0.96
N GLU A 30 -4.40 0.30 0.26
CA GLU A 30 -3.69 0.90 1.39
C GLU A 30 -2.19 0.57 1.33
N LEU A 31 -1.35 1.61 1.45
CA LEU A 31 0.07 1.51 1.74
C LEU A 31 0.29 1.72 3.24
N SER A 32 0.66 0.66 3.95
CA SER A 32 0.76 0.64 5.41
C SER A 32 2.19 0.54 5.93
N THR A 33 2.53 1.37 6.93
CA THR A 33 3.83 1.35 7.60
C THR A 33 3.97 0.25 8.64
N ALA A 34 2.88 -0.46 8.98
CA ALA A 34 2.90 -1.48 10.03
C ALA A 34 3.85 -2.64 9.77
N GLY A 35 4.11 -2.98 8.51
CA GLY A 35 5.02 -4.06 8.18
C GLY A 35 6.47 -3.79 8.63
N TRP A 36 6.91 -2.53 8.71
CA TRP A 36 8.22 -2.19 9.27
C TRP A 36 8.33 -2.46 10.78
N ARG A 37 7.21 -2.62 11.49
CA ARG A 37 7.20 -3.02 12.91
C ARG A 37 7.16 -4.53 13.11
N LYS A 38 7.06 -5.31 12.03
CA LYS A 38 7.01 -6.77 12.05
C LYS A 38 8.35 -7.35 11.55
N PRO A 39 8.65 -8.64 11.83
CA PRO A 39 9.87 -9.29 11.33
C PRO A 39 10.10 -9.18 9.82
N VAL A 40 9.03 -8.99 9.04
CA VAL A 40 9.08 -8.75 7.59
C VAL A 40 9.89 -7.51 7.20
N ASN A 41 9.92 -6.49 8.07
CA ASN A 41 10.62 -5.22 7.92
C ASN A 41 10.46 -4.52 6.55
N GLU A 42 9.25 -4.52 6.00
CA GLU A 42 8.89 -3.84 4.74
C GLU A 42 7.50 -3.20 4.88
N ALA A 43 7.18 -2.18 4.09
CA ALA A 43 5.81 -1.67 4.01
C ALA A 43 4.86 -2.71 3.38
N TYR A 44 3.56 -2.58 3.66
CA TYR A 44 2.53 -3.37 2.99
C TYR A 44 1.77 -2.53 1.97
N PRO A 45 1.30 -3.14 0.85
CA PRO A 45 1.78 -4.42 0.32
C PRO A 45 3.25 -4.31 -0.11
N GLY A 46 3.87 -5.45 -0.47
CA GLY A 46 5.26 -5.42 -0.92
C GLY A 46 5.38 -4.93 -2.36
N ASP A 47 6.61 -4.56 -2.74
CA ASP A 47 6.92 -3.79 -3.95
C ASP A 47 6.40 -4.37 -5.24
N GLN A 48 6.41 -5.69 -5.40
CA GLN A 48 5.88 -6.33 -6.61
C GLN A 48 4.38 -6.05 -6.78
N ILE A 49 3.61 -6.10 -5.69
CA ILE A 49 2.18 -5.77 -5.72
C ILE A 49 1.98 -4.27 -5.97
N VAL A 50 2.81 -3.42 -5.36
CA VAL A 50 2.75 -1.96 -5.59
C VAL A 50 2.97 -1.64 -7.06
N LYS A 51 4.00 -2.24 -7.69
CA LYS A 51 4.29 -2.05 -9.12
C LYS A 51 3.13 -2.50 -10.02
N LEU A 52 2.59 -3.70 -9.79
CA LEU A 52 1.44 -4.21 -10.53
C LEU A 52 0.19 -3.33 -10.36
N ALA A 53 -0.03 -2.80 -9.15
CA ALA A 53 -1.14 -1.89 -8.88
C ALA A 53 -0.97 -0.54 -9.62
N ILE A 54 0.25 0.00 -9.69
CA ILE A 54 0.58 1.20 -10.47
C ILE A 54 0.30 0.96 -11.96
N GLU A 55 0.79 -0.17 -12.51
CA GLU A 55 0.57 -0.53 -13.92
C GLU A 55 -0.91 -0.62 -14.28
N LYS A 56 -1.75 -1.05 -13.33
CA LYS A 56 -3.21 -1.15 -13.49
C LYS A 56 -3.95 0.16 -13.18
N GLY A 57 -3.25 1.23 -12.78
CA GLY A 57 -3.84 2.53 -12.46
C GLY A 57 -4.65 2.55 -11.15
N ILE A 58 -4.36 1.64 -10.22
CA ILE A 58 -5.10 1.55 -8.96
C ILE A 58 -4.68 2.69 -8.02
N PRO A 59 -5.63 3.45 -7.44
CA PRO A 59 -5.30 4.53 -6.52
C PRO A 59 -4.79 4.00 -5.18
N PHE A 60 -3.95 4.78 -4.50
CA PHE A 60 -3.41 4.43 -3.18
C PHE A 60 -3.95 5.33 -2.07
N THR A 61 -4.13 4.77 -0.87
CA THR A 61 -4.28 5.48 0.39
C THR A 61 -3.16 5.07 1.35
N THR A 62 -3.03 5.70 2.52
CA THR A 62 -1.95 5.42 3.47
C THR A 62 -2.47 5.14 4.88
N ALA A 63 -1.76 4.28 5.60
CA ALA A 63 -2.06 4.00 7.01
C ALA A 63 -0.80 3.70 7.81
N SER A 64 -0.89 3.95 9.12
CA SER A 64 0.12 3.46 10.07
C SER A 64 -0.29 2.16 10.76
N ASP A 65 -1.59 1.82 10.69
CA ASP A 65 -2.23 0.73 11.42
C ASP A 65 -1.79 0.72 12.90
N ALA A 66 -1.91 1.92 13.49
CA ALA A 66 -1.44 2.23 14.83
C ALA A 66 -2.36 1.64 15.90
N HIS A 67 -1.77 0.90 16.82
CA HIS A 67 -2.45 0.35 18.01
C HIS A 67 -2.07 1.09 19.30
N SER A 68 -1.30 2.17 19.19
CA SER A 68 -0.99 3.11 20.27
C SER A 68 -0.71 4.50 19.70
N HIS A 69 -0.81 5.54 20.54
CA HIS A 69 -0.50 6.91 20.13
C HIS A 69 0.93 7.05 19.57
N ALA A 70 1.88 6.27 20.09
CA ALA A 70 3.27 6.30 19.64
C ALA A 70 3.47 5.74 18.22
N GLN A 71 2.51 4.96 17.72
CA GLN A 71 2.55 4.38 16.36
C GLN A 71 1.82 5.24 15.34
N LEU A 72 1.05 6.24 15.77
CA LEU A 72 0.27 7.09 14.88
C LEU A 72 1.19 7.85 13.92
N GLY A 73 1.04 7.61 12.63
CA GLY A 73 1.87 8.22 11.61
C GLY A 73 3.33 7.74 11.61
N ASP A 74 3.66 6.68 12.36
CA ASP A 74 5.01 6.15 12.43
C ASP A 74 5.53 5.80 11.02
N LYS A 75 6.76 6.24 10.73
CA LYS A 75 7.45 6.09 9.44
C LYS A 75 6.75 6.69 8.21
N PHE A 76 5.81 7.61 8.36
CA PHE A 76 5.19 8.31 7.22
C PHE A 76 6.19 9.04 6.31
N PRO A 77 7.23 9.73 6.83
CA PRO A 77 8.26 10.33 5.96
C PRO A 77 8.98 9.30 5.07
N ALA A 78 9.27 8.11 5.62
CA ALA A 78 9.88 7.03 4.85
C ALA A 78 8.91 6.42 3.83
N LEU A 79 7.62 6.34 4.18
CA LEU A 79 6.57 5.91 3.25
C LEU A 79 6.45 6.89 2.08
N ALA A 80 6.41 8.20 2.34
CA ALA A 80 6.34 9.23 1.31
C ALA A 80 7.54 9.16 0.35
N GLN A 81 8.76 9.04 0.86
CA GLN A 81 9.97 8.85 0.03
C GLN A 81 9.86 7.60 -0.84
N ARG A 82 9.35 6.50 -0.28
CA ARG A 82 9.14 5.27 -1.04
C ARG A 82 8.08 5.44 -2.13
N MET A 83 6.98 6.11 -1.85
CA MET A 83 5.94 6.42 -2.83
C MET A 83 6.47 7.27 -3.98
N VAL A 84 7.27 8.32 -3.68
CA VAL A 84 7.98 9.11 -4.68
C VAL A 84 8.90 8.24 -5.53
N SER A 85 9.63 7.29 -4.93
CA SER A 85 10.52 6.38 -5.68
C SER A 85 9.78 5.45 -6.66
N PHE A 86 8.48 5.20 -6.42
CA PHE A 86 7.60 4.47 -7.32
C PHE A 86 6.91 5.37 -8.36
N GLY A 87 7.13 6.68 -8.33
CA GLY A 87 6.44 7.65 -9.20
C GLY A 87 5.01 7.96 -8.77
N ILE A 88 4.61 7.61 -7.54
CA ILE A 88 3.30 7.96 -6.99
C ILE A 88 3.34 9.43 -6.56
N GLN A 89 2.42 10.24 -7.09
CA GLN A 89 2.37 11.69 -6.86
C GLN A 89 1.18 12.15 -6.02
N GLN A 90 0.25 11.24 -5.75
CA GLN A 90 -1.00 11.54 -5.06
C GLN A 90 -1.50 10.35 -4.26
N VAL A 91 -2.29 10.66 -3.23
CA VAL A 91 -2.97 9.70 -2.37
C VAL A 91 -4.45 10.04 -2.26
N CYS A 92 -5.24 9.03 -1.95
CA CYS A 92 -6.67 9.17 -1.74
C CYS A 92 -6.98 9.26 -0.24
N GLY A 93 -7.79 10.25 0.12
CA GLY A 93 -8.51 10.28 1.38
C GLY A 93 -10.01 10.02 1.14
N PHE A 94 -10.71 9.65 2.21
CA PHE A 94 -12.13 9.33 2.13
C PHE A 94 -12.91 10.08 3.21
N GLU A 95 -13.96 10.77 2.80
CA GLU A 95 -14.92 11.43 3.71
C GLU A 95 -16.33 11.00 3.31
N LYS A 96 -17.11 10.44 4.26
CA LYS A 96 -18.48 9.95 3.99
C LYS A 96 -18.53 9.01 2.77
N HIS A 97 -17.55 8.12 2.67
CA HIS A 97 -17.34 7.17 1.56
C HIS A 97 -17.11 7.84 0.18
N LYS A 98 -16.82 9.14 0.13
CA LYS A 98 -16.41 9.84 -1.07
C LYS A 98 -14.90 9.98 -1.10
N ARG A 99 -14.30 9.55 -2.21
CA ARG A 99 -12.86 9.62 -2.44
C ARG A 99 -12.45 11.01 -2.93
N THR A 100 -11.40 11.55 -2.33
CA THR A 100 -10.74 12.80 -2.74
C THR A 100 -9.26 12.54 -2.90
N GLN A 101 -8.63 13.11 -3.93
CA GLN A 101 -7.20 13.00 -4.16
C GLN A 101 -6.45 14.19 -3.55
N PHE A 102 -5.28 13.91 -2.99
CA PHE A 102 -4.38 14.86 -2.38
C PHE A 102 -2.98 14.66 -2.97
N PRO A 103 -2.22 15.72 -3.24
CA PRO A 103 -0.82 15.59 -3.58
C PRO A 103 -0.07 14.91 -2.43
N LEU A 104 0.95 14.13 -2.78
CA LEU A 104 1.81 13.45 -1.82
C LEU A 104 2.70 14.43 -1.04
#